data_AF-A0A9P1CW68-F1
#
_entry.id   AF-A0A9P1CW68-F1
#
_cell.length_a   1.000
_cell.length_b   1.000
_cell.length_c   1.000
_cell.angle_alpha   90.00
_cell.angle_beta   90.00
_cell.angle_gamma   90.00
#
_symmetry.space_group_name_H-M   'P 1'
#
loop_
_entity.id
_entity.type
_entity.pdbx_description
1 polymer ?
#
loop_
_entity_poly.entity_id
_entity_poly.type
_entity_poly.pdbx_seq_one_letter_code
_entity_poly.pdbx_strand_id
1 'polypeptide(L)'
;MPFEPRKKFCFAEYLRQFLERLGHQVPIYDTLDGKTLVPYQCVMVRESWMELRRDVLAALKLQKMAYRFRHGGTTAPSLVEDVCPRVTPERATSPSVPSHGCHGDGICERPIVAKVVVRNTFLELEDDVPSQLIENLPSSLSLKRSKSASGDILNLSVQCCKDSV
;
A
#
# COMPACT_ATOMS: atom_id res chain seq x y z
N MET A 1 4.28 24.06 -9.11
CA MET A 1 3.75 23.35 -7.92
C MET A 1 4.91 23.15 -6.95
N PRO A 2 5.02 23.95 -5.88
CA PRO A 2 6.02 23.70 -4.83
C PRO A 2 5.69 22.38 -4.14
N PHE A 3 6.70 21.52 -4.00
CA PHE A 3 6.60 20.27 -3.27
C PHE A 3 6.61 20.60 -1.78
N GLU A 4 5.47 20.51 -1.09
CA GLU A 4 5.44 20.67 0.36
C GLU A 4 6.01 19.40 1.01
N PRO A 5 7.21 19.44 1.61
CA PRO A 5 7.94 18.24 2.02
C PRO A 5 7.29 17.47 3.19
N ARG A 6 6.13 17.92 3.67
CA ARG A 6 5.37 17.31 4.77
C ARG A 6 3.99 16.81 4.36
N LYS A 7 3.52 17.11 3.15
CA LYS A 7 2.20 16.67 2.70
C LYS A 7 2.30 15.19 2.29
N LYS A 8 1.60 14.34 3.03
CA LYS A 8 1.47 12.91 2.69
C LYS A 8 0.76 12.79 1.34
N PHE A 9 1.13 11.78 0.55
CA PHE A 9 0.45 11.47 -0.70
C PHE A 9 -1.04 11.19 -0.44
N CYS A 10 -1.91 11.75 -1.29
CA CYS A 10 -3.36 11.51 -1.27
C CYS A 10 -3.81 11.11 -2.69
N PHE A 11 -4.31 9.89 -2.83
CA PHE A 11 -4.72 9.33 -4.10
C PHE A 11 -5.95 10.02 -4.68
N ALA A 12 -6.93 10.37 -3.84
CA ALA A 12 -8.12 11.10 -4.29
C ALA A 12 -7.74 12.45 -4.92
N GLU A 13 -6.85 13.21 -4.29
CA GLU A 13 -6.37 14.50 -4.83
C GLU A 13 -5.57 14.32 -6.12
N TYR A 14 -4.69 13.32 -6.16
CA TYR A 14 -3.97 12.94 -7.37
C TYR A 14 -4.93 12.62 -8.52
N LEU A 15 -5.95 11.78 -8.26
CA LEU A 15 -6.87 11.33 -9.29
C LEU A 15 -7.74 12.49 -9.80
N ARG A 16 -8.17 13.43 -8.94
CA ARG A 16 -8.88 14.64 -9.36
C ARG A 16 -8.07 15.46 -10.35
N GLN A 17 -6.81 15.77 -10.02
CA GLN A 17 -5.93 16.53 -10.91
C GLN A 17 -5.61 15.76 -12.20
N PHE A 18 -5.51 14.44 -12.11
CA PHE A 18 -5.29 13.59 -13.28
C PHE A 18 -6.48 13.63 -14.23
N LEU A 19 -7.71 13.49 -13.73
CA LEU A 19 -8.94 13.56 -14.52
C LEU A 19 -9.17 14.95 -15.10
N GLU A 20 -8.91 16.00 -14.33
CA GLU A 20 -9.01 17.39 -14.78
C GLU A 20 -8.10 17.64 -16.01
N ARG A 21 -6.88 17.11 -16.00
CA ARG A 21 -5.96 17.19 -17.16
C ARG A 21 -6.39 16.37 -18.36
N LEU A 22 -7.22 15.36 -18.16
CA LEU A 22 -7.87 14.61 -19.23
C LEU A 22 -9.16 15.27 -19.73
N GLY A 23 -9.58 16.39 -19.14
CA GLY A 23 -10.81 17.10 -19.49
C GLY A 23 -12.06 16.60 -18.77
N HIS A 24 -11.91 15.77 -17.74
CA HIS A 24 -13.02 15.16 -17.00
C HIS A 24 -13.20 15.84 -15.64
N GLN A 25 -14.43 16.26 -15.33
CA GLN A 25 -14.82 16.79 -14.02
C GLN A 25 -15.78 15.81 -13.35
N VAL A 26 -15.26 14.93 -12.50
CA VAL A 26 -16.03 13.89 -11.82
C VAL A 26 -15.75 13.96 -10.32
N PRO A 27 -16.78 13.80 -9.46
CA PRO A 27 -16.57 13.77 -8.03
C PRO A 27 -15.74 12.55 -7.60
N ILE A 28 -14.71 12.81 -6.79
CA ILE A 28 -13.85 11.78 -6.20
C ILE A 28 -13.75 12.01 -4.71
N TYR A 29 -14.11 10.98 -3.96
CA TYR A 29 -14.22 11.02 -2.50
C TYR A 29 -13.06 10.25 -1.86
N ASP A 30 -12.55 10.79 -0.76
CA ASP A 30 -11.62 10.12 0.16
C ASP A 30 -12.32 9.60 1.43
N THR A 31 -13.65 9.71 1.48
CA THR A 31 -14.50 9.21 2.55
C THR A 31 -15.58 8.27 2.02
N LEU A 32 -15.92 7.24 2.78
CA LEU A 32 -17.04 6.33 2.53
C LEU A 32 -17.82 6.13 3.83
N ASP A 33 -19.14 6.39 3.82
CA ASP A 33 -20.01 6.29 5.00
C ASP A 33 -19.49 7.09 6.22
N GLY A 34 -18.99 8.30 5.97
CA GLY A 34 -18.38 9.17 6.98
C GLY A 34 -16.99 8.74 7.46
N LYS A 35 -16.46 7.60 7.00
CA LYS A 35 -15.14 7.10 7.37
C LYS A 35 -14.10 7.52 6.34
N THR A 36 -12.97 8.04 6.80
CA THR A 36 -11.85 8.42 5.91
C THR A 36 -11.10 7.17 5.44
N LEU A 37 -10.90 7.04 4.13
CA LEU A 37 -10.12 5.96 3.53
C LEU A 37 -8.63 6.15 3.77
N VAL A 38 -7.85 5.07 3.64
CA VAL A 38 -6.38 5.18 3.62
C VAL A 38 -5.92 5.98 2.40
N PRO A 39 -4.77 6.66 2.45
CA PRO A 39 -4.40 7.65 1.43
C PRO A 39 -4.19 7.11 0.00
N TYR A 40 -4.12 5.79 -0.18
CA TYR A 40 -3.95 5.14 -1.50
C TYR A 40 -5.27 4.62 -2.08
N GLN A 41 -6.40 4.95 -1.45
CA GLN A 41 -7.73 4.56 -1.90
C GLN A 41 -8.62 5.78 -2.10
N CYS A 42 -9.56 5.69 -3.03
CA CYS A 42 -10.64 6.66 -3.20
C CYS A 42 -11.92 5.97 -3.66
N VAL A 43 -13.02 6.70 -3.62
CA VAL A 43 -14.34 6.26 -4.10
C VAL A 43 -14.81 7.14 -5.23
N MET A 44 -15.50 6.52 -6.18
CA MET A 44 -16.19 7.18 -7.27
C MET A 44 -17.56 6.52 -7.50
N VAL A 45 -18.49 7.27 -8.07
CA VAL A 45 -19.75 6.72 -8.59
C VAL A 45 -19.43 5.74 -9.72
N ARG A 46 -20.06 4.56 -9.70
CA ARG A 46 -19.75 3.48 -10.64
C ARG A 46 -19.98 3.89 -12.09
N GLU A 47 -21.07 4.58 -12.35
CA GLU A 47 -21.50 5.05 -13.66
C GLU A 47 -20.44 5.98 -14.26
N SER A 48 -20.01 6.97 -13.46
CA SER A 48 -18.93 7.87 -13.87
C SER A 48 -17.63 7.12 -14.13
N TRP A 49 -17.24 6.17 -13.25
CA TRP A 49 -16.04 5.36 -13.48
C TRP A 49 -16.13 4.59 -14.80
N MET A 50 -17.26 3.98 -15.11
CA MET A 50 -17.45 3.20 -16.34
C MET A 50 -17.29 4.05 -17.60
N GLU A 51 -17.74 5.31 -17.58
CA GLU A 51 -17.59 6.23 -18.71
C GLU A 51 -16.13 6.61 -18.95
N LEU A 52 -15.38 6.91 -17.89
CA LEU A 52 -14.02 7.45 -17.98
C LEU A 52 -12.91 6.38 -17.93
N ARG A 53 -13.23 5.15 -17.51
CA ARG A 53 -12.26 4.06 -17.29
C ARG A 53 -11.34 3.86 -18.48
N ARG A 54 -11.89 3.86 -19.70
CA ARG A 54 -11.10 3.61 -20.92
C ARG A 54 -9.97 4.64 -21.06
N ASP A 55 -10.30 5.92 -20.91
CA ASP A 55 -9.38 7.03 -21.12
C ASP A 55 -8.36 7.10 -19.97
N VAL A 56 -8.79 6.85 -18.74
CA VAL A 56 -7.91 6.74 -17.58
C VAL A 56 -6.89 5.62 -17.73
N LEU A 57 -7.33 4.42 -18.12
CA LEU A 57 -6.43 3.28 -18.28
C LEU A 57 -5.43 3.49 -19.43
N ALA A 58 -5.85 4.14 -20.52
CA ALA A 58 -4.95 4.51 -21.61
C ALA A 58 -3.87 5.49 -21.15
N ALA A 59 -4.24 6.54 -20.42
CA ALA A 59 -3.32 7.52 -19.88
C ALA A 59 -2.38 6.93 -18.81
N LEU A 60 -2.89 6.07 -17.92
CA LEU A 60 -2.08 5.35 -16.93
C LEU A 60 -1.08 4.40 -17.58
N LYS A 61 -1.42 3.77 -18.70
CA LYS A 61 -0.47 2.94 -19.47
C LYS A 61 0.74 3.76 -19.92
N LEU A 62 0.49 4.97 -20.47
CA LEU A 62 1.56 5.88 -20.87
C LEU A 62 2.40 6.32 -19.66
N GLN A 63 1.75 6.66 -18.54
CA GLN A 63 2.45 7.02 -17.31
C GLN A 63 3.31 5.88 -16.77
N LYS A 64 2.84 4.63 -16.80
CA LYS A 64 3.62 3.45 -16.39
C LYS A 64 4.84 3.25 -17.29
N MET A 65 4.72 3.48 -18.60
CA MET A 65 5.84 3.43 -19.51
C MET A 65 6.88 4.51 -19.17
N ALA A 66 6.45 5.76 -18.99
CA ALA A 66 7.33 6.85 -18.60
C ALA A 66 8.00 6.60 -17.24
N TYR A 67 7.27 6.05 -16.28
CA TYR A 67 7.80 5.69 -14.97
C TYR A 67 8.89 4.63 -15.08
N ARG A 68 8.63 3.52 -15.78
CA ARG A 68 9.62 2.45 -15.99
C ARG A 68 10.85 2.95 -16.74
N PHE A 69 10.66 3.81 -17.73
CA PHE A 69 11.76 4.43 -18.45
C PHE A 69 12.62 5.30 -17.53
N ARG A 70 12.02 6.12 -16.67
CA ARG A 70 12.73 7.05 -15.77
C ARG A 70 13.42 6.35 -14.59
N HIS A 71 12.76 5.36 -13.98
CA HIS A 71 13.23 4.72 -12.75
C HIS A 71 13.93 3.38 -12.99
N GLY A 72 13.92 2.88 -14.23
CA GLY A 72 14.34 1.52 -14.54
C GLY A 72 13.38 0.46 -13.98
N GLY A 73 13.62 -0.79 -14.35
CA GLY A 73 12.85 -1.93 -13.82
C GLY A 73 11.53 -2.24 -14.53
N THR A 74 10.84 -3.25 -14.01
CA THR A 74 9.58 -3.79 -14.59
C THR A 74 8.35 -3.42 -13.77
N THR A 75 8.53 -2.83 -12.59
CA THR A 75 7.46 -2.44 -11.67
C THR A 75 7.09 -0.97 -11.88
N ALA A 76 5.81 -0.67 -11.74
CA ALA A 76 5.28 0.68 -11.77
C ALA A 76 4.01 0.70 -10.93
N PRO A 77 3.63 1.86 -10.37
CA PRO A 77 2.35 2.01 -9.68
C PRO A 77 1.19 1.49 -10.55
N SER A 78 0.23 0.85 -9.92
CA SER A 78 -0.90 0.24 -10.60
C SER A 78 -2.22 0.73 -10.00
N LEU A 79 -3.26 0.80 -10.82
CA LEU A 79 -4.61 1.14 -10.41
C LEU A 79 -5.45 -0.14 -10.41
N VAL A 80 -6.12 -0.41 -9.30
CA VAL A 80 -7.00 -1.57 -9.10
C VAL A 80 -8.41 -1.07 -8.81
N GLU A 81 -9.42 -1.69 -9.39
CA GLU A 81 -10.83 -1.37 -9.13
C GLU A 81 -11.46 -2.42 -8.19
N ASP A 82 -12.57 -2.05 -7.54
CA ASP A 82 -13.40 -2.93 -6.72
C ASP A 82 -12.64 -3.61 -5.56
N VAL A 83 -11.90 -2.79 -4.80
CA VAL A 83 -11.10 -3.25 -3.66
C VAL A 83 -11.83 -2.94 -2.36
N CYS A 84 -11.88 -3.93 -1.45
CA CYS A 84 -12.44 -3.74 -0.11
C CYS A 84 -11.85 -2.48 0.58
N PRO A 85 -12.70 -1.52 0.98
CA PRO A 85 -12.24 -0.24 1.52
C PRO A 85 -11.53 -0.44 2.86
N ARG A 86 -10.37 0.19 2.98
CA ARG A 86 -9.60 0.29 4.21
C ARG A 86 -9.77 1.69 4.75
N VAL A 87 -10.28 1.76 5.97
CA VAL A 87 -10.49 3.03 6.67
C VAL A 87 -9.31 3.32 7.58
N THR A 88 -8.94 4.60 7.67
CA THR A 88 -7.98 5.05 8.67
C THR A 88 -8.68 5.01 10.03
N PRO A 89 -8.08 4.45 11.09
CA PRO A 89 -8.66 4.54 12.43
C PRO A 89 -8.82 6.01 12.77
N GLU A 90 -10.06 6.41 13.06
CA GLU A 90 -10.34 7.72 13.61
C GLU A 90 -9.46 7.87 14.84
N ARG A 91 -8.64 8.93 14.89
CA ARG A 91 -7.90 9.23 16.12
C ARG A 91 -8.97 9.49 17.15
N ALA A 92 -9.26 8.50 17.98
CA ALA A 92 -10.15 8.66 19.10
C ALA A 92 -9.66 9.89 19.85
N THR A 93 -10.45 10.97 19.78
CA THR A 93 -10.31 12.09 20.69
C THR A 93 -10.67 11.50 22.05
N SER A 94 -9.68 10.91 22.70
CA SER A 94 -9.85 10.10 23.90
C SER A 94 -10.56 10.95 24.95
N PRO A 95 -11.77 10.61 25.40
CA PRO A 95 -12.23 11.05 26.70
C PRO A 95 -11.34 10.32 27.71
N SER A 96 -10.57 11.07 28.49
CA SER A 96 -9.81 10.52 29.61
C SER A 96 -10.76 9.83 30.59
N VAL A 97 -10.69 8.50 30.70
CA VAL A 97 -11.38 7.72 31.74
C VAL A 97 -10.36 6.86 32.50
N PRO A 98 -10.43 6.74 33.84
CA PRO A 98 -9.35 6.21 34.67
C PRO A 98 -9.25 4.68 34.59
N SER A 99 -8.00 4.22 34.60
CA SER A 99 -7.61 2.81 34.58
C SER A 99 -7.86 2.13 35.93
N HIS A 100 -8.85 1.24 36.00
CA HIS A 100 -8.88 0.07 36.88
C HIS A 100 -8.93 -1.13 35.93
N GLY A 101 -7.99 -2.06 35.87
CA GLY A 101 -7.27 -2.75 36.93
C GLY A 101 -7.51 -4.24 36.69
N CYS A 102 -6.75 -4.86 35.78
CA CYS A 102 -6.80 -6.30 35.54
C CYS A 102 -5.36 -6.84 35.54
N HIS A 103 -4.97 -7.43 36.66
CA HIS A 103 -3.78 -8.27 36.76
C HIS A 103 -4.08 -9.60 36.06
N GLY A 104 -3.46 -9.80 34.89
CA GLY A 104 -3.31 -11.10 34.26
C GLY A 104 -1.83 -11.42 34.23
N ASP A 105 -1.42 -12.33 35.11
CA ASP A 105 -0.06 -12.85 35.23
C ASP A 105 0.25 -13.68 33.98
N GLY A 106 0.94 -13.06 33.02
CA GLY A 106 1.37 -13.67 31.77
C GLY A 106 2.84 -13.34 31.58
N ILE A 107 3.68 -14.37 31.67
CA ILE A 107 5.13 -14.32 31.51
C ILE A 107 5.47 -13.47 30.28
N CYS A 108 6.01 -12.29 30.50
CA CYS A 108 6.47 -11.39 29.46
C CYS A 108 7.83 -11.91 28.98
N GLU A 109 7.78 -12.90 28.08
CA GLU A 109 8.98 -13.36 27.38
C GLU A 109 9.59 -12.15 26.64
N ARG A 110 10.84 -11.84 27.00
CA ARG A 110 11.58 -10.73 26.43
C ARG A 110 11.57 -10.84 24.90
N PRO A 111 11.29 -9.75 24.16
CA PRO A 111 11.34 -9.80 22.71
C PRO A 111 12.77 -10.16 22.29
N ILE A 112 12.92 -11.27 21.58
CA ILE A 112 14.18 -11.64 20.93
C ILE A 112 14.47 -10.53 19.93
N VAL A 113 15.46 -9.69 20.23
CA VAL A 113 15.87 -8.59 19.35
C VAL A 113 16.75 -9.20 18.25
N ALA A 114 16.12 -9.70 17.19
CA ALA A 114 16.85 -10.13 16.00
C ALA A 114 17.49 -8.90 15.35
N LYS A 115 18.82 -8.91 15.22
CA LYS A 115 19.57 -7.86 14.52
C LYS A 115 19.37 -8.04 13.02
N VAL A 116 18.41 -7.31 12.47
CA VAL A 116 18.15 -7.33 11.04
C VAL A 116 19.19 -6.46 10.33
N VAL A 117 20.08 -7.08 9.57
CA VAL A 117 20.99 -6.38 8.67
C VAL A 117 20.44 -6.50 7.25
N VAL A 118 20.14 -5.35 6.63
CA VAL A 118 19.70 -5.32 5.24
C VAL A 118 20.94 -5.21 4.35
N ARG A 119 21.26 -6.30 3.64
CA ARG A 119 22.26 -6.29 2.57
C ARG A 119 21.56 -6.60 1.26
N ASN A 120 21.71 -5.71 0.28
CA ASN A 120 21.22 -5.88 -1.09
C ASN A 120 19.79 -6.46 -1.17
N THR A 121 18.85 -5.85 -0.43
CA THR A 121 17.39 -6.14 -0.44
C THR A 121 16.90 -7.46 0.16
N PHE A 122 17.73 -8.25 0.84
CA PHE A 122 17.26 -9.41 1.62
C PHE A 122 17.31 -9.11 3.14
N LEU A 123 16.33 -9.66 3.87
CA LEU A 123 16.32 -9.69 5.34
C LEU A 123 17.12 -10.93 5.75
N GLU A 124 18.39 -10.74 6.11
CA GLU A 124 19.16 -11.80 6.75
C GLU A 124 18.79 -11.80 8.24
N LEU A 125 18.14 -12.88 8.68
CA LEU A 125 18.00 -13.21 10.09
C LEU A 125 19.29 -13.94 10.48
N GLU A 126 20.18 -13.27 11.21
CA GLU A 126 21.28 -13.96 11.89
C GLU A 126 20.63 -14.81 13.00
N ASP A 127 20.33 -16.08 12.70
CA ASP A 127 19.96 -17.03 13.73
C ASP A 127 21.24 -17.44 14.47
N ASP A 128 21.45 -16.90 15.68
CA ASP A 128 22.46 -17.40 16.62
C ASP A 128 22.02 -18.80 17.13
N VAL A 129 22.11 -19.81 16.26
CA VAL A 129 21.88 -21.21 16.65
C VAL A 129 23.25 -21.87 16.93
N PRO A 130 23.49 -22.37 18.14
CA PRO A 130 24.75 -23.04 18.48
C PRO A 130 25.00 -24.27 17.60
N SER A 131 26.20 -24.33 17.03
CA SER A 131 26.62 -25.11 15.86
C SER A 131 26.70 -26.64 16.02
N GLN A 132 25.75 -27.31 16.67
CA GLN A 132 25.87 -28.76 16.95
C GLN A 132 24.85 -29.69 16.26
N LEU A 133 24.06 -29.22 15.27
CA LEU A 133 23.01 -30.06 14.65
C LEU A 133 22.89 -29.96 13.11
N ILE A 134 23.97 -29.68 12.39
CA ILE A 134 23.96 -29.72 10.91
C ILE A 134 25.09 -30.62 10.38
N GLU A 135 25.00 -31.91 10.64
CA GLU A 135 25.54 -32.91 9.71
C GLU A 135 24.36 -33.68 9.11
N ASN A 136 24.37 -33.84 7.79
CA ASN A 136 23.42 -34.56 6.94
C ASN A 136 22.30 -33.75 6.29
N LEU A 137 22.62 -32.95 5.26
CA LEU A 137 21.72 -32.88 4.08
C LEU A 137 22.49 -32.56 2.79
N PRO A 138 22.31 -33.35 1.71
CA PRO A 138 23.12 -33.26 0.50
C PRO A 138 22.86 -32.01 -0.35
N SER A 139 23.97 -31.47 -0.84
CA SER A 139 24.13 -30.42 -1.83
C SER A 139 23.61 -30.83 -3.21
N SER A 140 22.34 -30.53 -3.53
CA SER A 140 21.93 -30.21 -4.91
C SER A 140 20.52 -29.60 -4.95
N LEU A 141 20.42 -28.28 -4.97
CA LEU A 141 19.26 -27.59 -5.53
C LEU A 141 19.76 -26.39 -6.34
N SER A 142 20.20 -26.67 -7.56
CA SER A 142 20.28 -25.67 -8.62
C SER A 142 18.87 -25.20 -8.95
N LEU A 143 18.38 -24.18 -8.23
CA LEU A 143 17.08 -23.58 -8.48
C LEU A 143 17.28 -22.21 -9.16
N LYS A 144 17.20 -22.29 -10.49
CA LYS A 144 16.79 -21.28 -11.48
C LYS A 144 16.61 -19.85 -10.96
N ARG A 145 17.35 -18.95 -11.61
CA ARG A 145 17.17 -17.49 -11.65
C ARG A 145 15.69 -17.12 -11.75
N SER A 146 15.13 -16.64 -10.64
CA SER A 146 13.80 -16.03 -10.57
C SER A 146 13.92 -14.60 -10.07
N LYS A 147 13.06 -13.75 -10.61
CA LYS A 147 13.12 -12.30 -10.61
C LYS A 147 11.95 -11.80 -9.77
N SER A 148 12.20 -11.16 -8.62
CA SER A 148 11.23 -10.32 -7.90
C SER A 148 11.96 -9.61 -6.74
N ALA A 149 12.05 -8.29 -6.72
CA ALA A 149 11.03 -7.28 -6.43
C ALA A 149 10.98 -6.93 -4.93
N SER A 150 11.75 -5.90 -4.55
CA SER A 150 11.43 -5.07 -3.40
C SER A 150 11.61 -3.62 -3.79
N GLY A 151 10.47 -2.97 -3.98
CA GLY A 151 10.29 -1.60 -4.33
C GLY A 151 8.79 -1.42 -4.23
N ASP A 152 8.34 -0.84 -3.12
CA ASP A 152 6.94 -0.78 -2.72
C ASP A 152 6.07 -0.38 -3.91
N ILE A 153 5.39 -1.36 -4.50
CA ILE A 153 4.50 -1.13 -5.63
C ILE A 153 3.30 -0.43 -5.02
N LEU A 154 3.18 0.88 -5.25
CA LEU A 154 1.99 1.63 -4.87
C LEU A 154 0.81 1.11 -5.71
N ASN A 155 0.02 0.23 -5.10
CA ASN A 155 -1.29 -0.16 -5.62
C ASN A 155 -2.29 0.88 -5.16
N LEU A 156 -2.78 1.65 -6.11
CA LEU A 156 -3.84 2.63 -5.94
C LEU A 156 -5.15 1.92 -6.19
N SER A 157 -6.19 2.20 -5.40
CA SER A 157 -7.48 1.54 -5.64
C SER A 157 -8.68 2.48 -5.68
N VAL A 158 -9.60 2.19 -6.60
CA VAL A 158 -10.88 2.89 -6.77
C VAL A 158 -12.01 1.94 -6.39
N GLN A 159 -12.79 2.31 -5.38
CA GLN A 159 -14.06 1.64 -5.11
C GLN A 159 -15.18 2.31 -5.89
N CYS A 160 -15.99 1.50 -6.58
CA CYS A 160 -17.17 1.96 -7.29
C CYS A 160 -18.41 1.73 -6.42
N CYS A 161 -19.04 2.81 -5.96
CA CYS A 161 -20.30 2.72 -5.23
C CYS A 161 -21.48 2.71 -6.20
N LYS A 162 -22.52 1.95 -5.87
CA LYS A 162 -23.83 2.07 -6.55
C LYS A 162 -24.54 3.28 -5.97
N ASP A 163 -25.28 4.01 -6.80
CA ASP A 163 -26.20 5.04 -6.32
C ASP A 163 -27.28 4.39 -5.46
N SER A 164 -27.35 4.78 -4.18
CA SER A 164 -28.50 4.51 -3.33
C SER A 164 -29.53 5.60 -3.59
N VAL A 165 -30.53 5.26 -4.40
CA VAL A 165 -31.76 6.06 -4.64
C VAL A 165 -32.66 5.99 -3.40
#